data_AF-A0A8T1N596-F1
#
_entry.id   AF-A0A8T1N596-F1
#
_cell.length_a   1.000
_cell.length_b   1.000
_cell.length_c   1.000
_cell.angle_alpha   90.00
_cell.angle_beta   90.00
_cell.angle_gamma   90.00
#
_symmetry.space_group_name_H-M   'P 1'
#
loop_
_entity.id
_entity.type
_entity.pdbx_description
1 polymer ?
#
loop_
_entity_poly.entity_id
_entity_poly.type
_entity_poly.pdbx_seq_one_letter_code
_entity_poly.pdbx_strand_id
1 'polypeptide(L)'
;MEGSESEAIFESLNLNPQLFINETLNTVDDLVHDAFHFFRQQASTLLNTHATDRSEDLTKGIDTVRSMVQSVLDKRLAMWEKYCLRHCFALPQGFSLPKADEPNGDVLMCEEPLCDTDLEAQLESLRNKLTAVGRESAVLEREFQSLEELCASSNRTAGIVNEALQLYETNSAHDFFQEMVRTASELRTRMLKLKMGKSLGTEQTKAEMFYNPNRDLSKIDSKGASTEKLEELQQFLAEMKKL
;
A
#
# COMPACT_ATOMS: atom_id res chain seq x y z
N MET A 1 30.41 -18.10 29.79
CA MET A 1 30.40 -17.34 31.05
C MET A 1 29.27 -17.95 31.85
N GLU A 2 29.63 -18.61 32.94
CA GLU A 2 28.75 -19.46 33.74
C GLU A 2 27.66 -18.65 34.42
N GLY A 3 26.43 -19.18 34.38
CA GLY A 3 25.26 -18.55 34.97
C GLY A 3 25.45 -18.34 36.46
N SER A 4 25.20 -17.11 36.90
CA SER A 4 25.32 -16.72 38.30
C SER A 4 24.27 -17.43 39.17
N GLU A 5 24.53 -17.61 40.48
CA GLU A 5 23.54 -18.14 41.43
C GLU A 5 22.21 -17.36 41.39
N SER A 6 22.28 -16.06 41.08
CA SER A 6 21.10 -15.22 40.82
C SER A 6 20.29 -15.64 39.60
N GLU A 7 20.95 -16.04 38.52
CA GLU A 7 20.29 -16.42 37.27
C GLU A 7 19.47 -17.70 37.45
N ALA A 8 20.01 -18.70 38.14
CA ALA A 8 19.28 -19.93 38.47
C ALA A 8 18.04 -19.67 39.34
N ILE A 9 18.12 -18.69 40.24
CA ILE A 9 16.98 -18.29 41.07
C ILE A 9 15.91 -17.59 40.22
N PHE A 10 16.29 -16.66 39.34
CA PHE A 10 15.32 -16.01 38.46
C PHE A 10 14.65 -17.00 37.51
N GLU A 11 15.42 -17.96 36.96
CA GLU A 11 14.87 -19.05 36.14
C GLU A 11 13.87 -19.92 36.93
N SER A 12 14.16 -20.23 38.20
CA SER A 12 13.21 -20.98 39.06
C SER A 12 11.90 -20.25 39.30
N LEU A 13 11.92 -18.91 39.25
CA LEU A 13 10.73 -18.05 39.35
C LEU A 13 10.13 -17.72 37.98
N ASN A 14 10.64 -18.31 36.91
CA ASN A 14 10.26 -18.04 35.53
C ASN A 14 10.39 -16.54 35.15
N LEU A 15 11.37 -15.86 35.74
CA LEU A 15 11.70 -14.47 35.50
C LEU A 15 12.93 -14.36 34.60
N ASN A 16 12.86 -13.47 33.61
CA ASN A 16 13.99 -13.15 32.75
C ASN A 16 14.31 -11.64 32.85
N PRO A 17 15.28 -11.25 33.69
CA PRO A 17 15.72 -9.87 33.83
C PRO A 17 16.18 -9.22 32.52
N GLN A 18 16.88 -9.97 31.66
CA GLN A 18 17.36 -9.43 30.39
C GLN A 18 16.20 -9.13 29.43
N LEU A 19 15.16 -9.98 29.42
CA LEU A 19 13.95 -9.73 28.63
C LEU A 19 13.27 -8.44 29.06
N PHE A 20 13.11 -8.22 30.37
CA PHE A 20 12.52 -6.99 30.90
C PHE A 20 13.33 -5.73 30.52
N ILE A 21 14.66 -5.81 30.64
CA ILE A 21 15.56 -4.72 30.27
C ILE A 21 15.41 -4.42 28.78
N ASN A 22 15.49 -5.43 27.91
CA ASN A 22 15.38 -5.26 26.47
C ASN A 22 14.03 -4.64 26.08
N GLU A 23 12.93 -5.10 26.67
CA GLU A 23 11.59 -4.54 26.42
C GLU A 23 11.52 -3.06 26.80
N THR A 24 12.12 -2.69 27.93
CA THR A 24 12.19 -1.29 28.38
C THR A 24 13.02 -0.44 27.41
N LEU A 25 14.16 -0.96 26.94
CA LEU A 25 15.00 -0.27 25.96
C LEU A 25 14.25 -0.04 24.64
N ASN A 26 13.62 -1.09 24.10
CA ASN A 26 12.83 -1.02 22.88
C ASN A 26 11.67 -0.02 23.02
N THR A 27 10.95 -0.04 24.13
CA THR A 27 9.84 0.89 24.40
C THR A 27 10.32 2.35 24.38
N VAL A 28 11.50 2.61 24.95
CA VAL A 28 12.08 3.96 24.95
C VAL A 28 12.48 4.39 23.54
N ASP A 29 13.07 3.49 22.75
CA ASP A 29 13.43 3.78 21.36
C ASP A 29 12.20 4.05 20.49
N ASP A 30 11.14 3.26 20.62
CA ASP A 30 9.86 3.46 19.92
C ASP A 30 9.25 4.81 20.28
N LEU A 31 9.21 5.16 21.58
CA LEU A 31 8.70 6.45 22.04
C LEU A 31 9.48 7.63 21.46
N VAL A 32 10.81 7.52 21.40
CA VAL A 32 11.66 8.56 20.81
C VAL A 32 11.40 8.67 19.31
N HIS A 33 11.31 7.54 18.61
CA HIS A 33 10.98 7.51 17.19
C HIS A 33 9.66 8.23 16.89
N ASP A 34 8.61 7.87 17.60
CA ASP A 34 7.26 8.41 17.45
C ASP A 34 7.20 9.90 17.78
N ALA A 35 7.87 10.34 18.85
CA ALA A 35 7.94 11.75 19.21
C ALA A 35 8.58 12.58 18.09
N PHE A 36 9.71 12.12 17.53
CA PHE A 36 10.35 12.83 16.42
C PHE A 36 9.55 12.76 15.12
N HIS A 37 8.84 11.66 14.86
CA HIS A 37 7.91 11.57 13.75
C HIS A 37 6.80 12.63 13.87
N PHE A 38 6.19 12.75 15.05
CA PHE A 38 5.18 13.76 15.37
C PHE A 38 5.71 15.19 15.23
N PHE A 39 6.90 15.49 15.77
CA PHE A 39 7.50 16.82 15.63
C PHE A 39 7.78 17.19 14.18
N ARG A 40 8.23 16.24 13.36
CA ARG A 40 8.41 16.45 11.91
C ARG A 40 7.09 16.79 11.23
N GLN A 41 6.02 16.06 11.55
CA GLN A 41 4.70 16.33 11.00
C GLN A 41 4.19 17.73 11.40
N GLN A 42 4.26 18.09 12.69
CA GLN A 42 3.86 19.42 13.17
C GLN A 42 4.70 20.55 12.60
N ALA A 43 6.02 20.39 12.54
CA ALA A 43 6.89 21.43 12.01
C ALA A 43 6.60 21.67 10.51
N SER A 44 6.30 20.61 9.77
CA SER A 44 5.98 20.71 8.34
C SER A 44 4.66 21.46 8.10
N THR A 45 3.64 21.23 8.93
CA THR A 45 2.36 21.96 8.84
C THR A 45 2.49 23.42 9.27
N LEU A 46 3.21 23.72 10.35
CA LEU A 46 3.41 25.08 10.83
C LEU A 46 4.24 25.95 9.87
N LEU A 47 5.22 25.35 9.20
CA LEU A 47 6.15 26.05 8.32
C LEU A 47 5.71 26.05 6.84
N ASN A 48 4.57 25.42 6.51
CA ASN A 48 4.05 25.29 5.13
C ASN A 48 5.12 24.79 4.13
N THR A 49 5.94 23.81 4.53
CA THR A 49 7.11 23.35 3.76
C THR A 49 6.76 22.45 2.57
N HIS A 50 5.47 22.25 2.26
CA HIS A 50 4.98 21.30 1.24
C HIS A 50 5.51 21.51 -0.20
N ALA A 51 6.21 22.61 -0.51
CA ALA A 51 6.61 22.93 -1.88
C ALA A 51 8.01 23.59 -2.05
N THR A 52 8.91 23.57 -1.05
CA THR A 52 10.24 24.24 -1.16
C THR A 52 11.38 23.46 -0.52
N ASP A 53 12.63 23.79 -0.91
CA ASP A 53 13.91 23.31 -0.35
C ASP A 53 13.97 23.35 1.20
N ARG A 54 13.10 24.16 1.83
CA ARG A 54 12.91 24.23 3.28
C ARG A 54 12.46 22.91 3.93
N SER A 55 11.82 22.00 3.19
CA SER A 55 11.44 20.67 3.69
C SER A 55 12.65 19.78 3.96
N GLU A 56 13.65 19.86 3.08
CA GLU A 56 14.90 19.09 3.20
C GLU A 56 15.74 19.61 4.36
N ASP A 57 15.88 20.93 4.47
CA ASP A 57 16.59 21.58 5.58
C ASP A 57 15.92 21.27 6.93
N LEU A 58 14.59 21.28 6.99
CA LEU A 58 13.83 20.90 8.19
C LEU A 58 14.09 19.44 8.57
N THR A 59 14.07 18.53 7.59
CA THR A 59 14.34 17.10 7.83
C THR A 59 15.76 16.90 8.36
N LYS A 60 16.76 17.51 7.73
CA LYS A 60 18.17 17.47 8.17
C LYS A 60 18.33 18.02 9.59
N GLY A 61 17.67 19.13 9.91
CA GLY A 61 17.71 19.73 11.24
C GLY A 61 17.12 18.81 12.31
N ILE A 62 15.95 18.23 12.05
CA ILE A 62 15.28 17.29 12.95
C ILE A 62 16.13 16.02 13.14
N ASP A 63 16.69 15.48 12.07
CA ASP A 63 17.53 14.28 12.15
C ASP A 63 18.83 14.54 12.93
N THR A 64 19.40 15.75 12.83
CA THR A 64 20.56 16.16 13.64
C THR A 64 20.21 16.16 15.13
N VAL A 65 19.09 16.79 15.50
CA VAL A 65 18.62 16.81 16.91
C VAL A 65 18.30 15.40 17.39
N ARG A 66 17.63 14.58 16.58
CA ARG A 66 17.35 13.18 16.89
C ARG A 66 18.64 12.42 17.17
N SER A 67 19.65 12.54 16.32
CA SER A 67 20.95 11.87 16.50
C SER A 67 21.64 12.28 17.79
N MET A 68 21.58 13.58 18.15
CA MET A 68 22.14 14.07 19.41
C MET A 68 21.42 13.49 20.63
N VAL A 69 20.09 13.47 20.60
CA VAL A 69 19.27 12.90 21.69
C VAL A 69 19.53 11.40 21.81
N GLN A 70 19.50 10.67 20.70
CA GLN A 70 19.75 9.22 20.68
C GLN A 70 21.13 8.89 21.25
N SER A 71 22.18 9.59 20.83
CA SER A 71 23.53 9.35 21.34
C SER A 71 23.66 9.53 22.86
N VAL A 72 22.95 10.50 23.44
CA VAL A 72 22.93 10.71 24.89
C VAL A 72 22.11 9.62 25.57
N LEU A 73 20.97 9.25 24.98
CA LEU A 73 20.06 8.25 25.51
C LEU A 73 20.72 6.86 25.52
N ASP A 74 21.31 6.43 24.41
CA ASP A 74 22.04 5.16 24.27
C ASP A 74 23.10 5.01 25.37
N LYS A 75 23.88 6.07 25.62
CA LYS A 75 24.91 6.06 26.67
C LYS A 75 24.31 5.90 28.06
N ARG A 76 23.22 6.60 28.35
CA ARG A 76 22.54 6.54 29.65
C ARG A 76 21.86 5.19 29.86
N LEU A 77 21.17 4.70 28.84
CA LEU A 77 20.48 3.40 28.86
C LEU A 77 21.47 2.24 28.97
N ALA A 78 22.62 2.29 28.30
CA ALA A 78 23.67 1.29 28.47
C ALA A 78 24.27 1.28 29.89
N MET A 79 24.36 2.44 30.55
CA MET A 79 24.76 2.50 31.97
C MET A 79 23.64 1.98 32.89
N TRP A 80 22.39 2.31 32.57
CA TRP A 80 21.22 1.82 33.30
C TRP A 80 21.08 0.30 33.22
N GLU A 81 21.22 -0.31 32.03
CA GLU A 81 21.22 -1.76 31.85
C GLU A 81 22.28 -2.42 32.72
N LYS A 82 23.52 -1.93 32.67
CA LYS A 82 24.61 -2.44 33.52
C LYS A 82 24.30 -2.30 35.00
N TYR A 83 23.68 -1.20 35.41
CA TYR A 83 23.27 -0.99 36.80
C TYR A 83 22.19 -2.00 37.21
N CYS A 84 21.17 -2.19 36.38
CA CYS A 84 20.10 -3.15 36.61
C CYS A 84 20.63 -4.57 36.79
N LEU A 85 21.48 -5.03 35.86
CA LEU A 85 22.06 -6.38 35.94
C LEU A 85 22.97 -6.57 37.17
N ARG A 86 23.66 -5.51 37.61
CA ARG A 86 24.60 -5.59 38.74
C ARG A 86 23.98 -5.40 40.10
N HIS A 87 22.86 -4.69 40.19
CA HIS A 87 22.32 -4.22 41.47
C HIS A 87 20.84 -4.49 41.66
N CYS A 88 20.03 -4.45 40.62
CA CYS A 88 18.59 -4.70 40.72
C CYS A 88 18.28 -6.19 40.58
N PHE A 89 18.95 -6.85 39.64
CA PHE A 89 18.79 -8.27 39.31
C PHE A 89 20.04 -9.08 39.68
N ALA A 90 20.68 -8.69 40.79
CA ALA A 90 21.78 -9.43 41.39
C ALA A 90 21.39 -9.80 42.82
N LEU A 91 21.58 -11.06 43.18
CA LEU A 91 21.36 -11.51 44.55
C LEU A 91 22.66 -11.39 45.35
N PRO A 92 22.59 -10.99 46.63
CA PRO A 92 23.74 -11.03 47.51
C PRO A 92 24.33 -12.44 47.58
N GLN A 93 25.65 -12.52 47.64
CA GLN A 93 26.35 -13.81 47.71
C GLN A 93 25.91 -14.59 48.97
N GLY A 94 25.53 -15.85 48.78
CA GLY A 94 25.00 -16.70 49.85
C GLY A 94 23.49 -16.58 50.08
N PHE A 95 22.77 -15.83 49.24
CA PHE A 95 21.31 -15.87 49.21
C PHE A 95 20.83 -17.13 48.50
N SER A 96 20.02 -17.94 49.18
CA SER A 96 19.38 -19.12 48.61
C SER A 96 17.88 -19.04 48.84
N LEU A 97 17.07 -19.44 47.85
CA LEU A 97 15.65 -19.63 48.10
C LEU A 97 15.46 -20.71 49.18
N PRO A 98 14.49 -20.54 50.09
CA PRO A 98 14.02 -21.63 50.91
C PRO A 98 13.66 -22.80 49.99
N LYS A 99 14.23 -23.98 50.25
CA LYS A 99 13.87 -25.17 49.47
C LYS A 99 12.39 -25.42 49.68
N ALA A 100 11.66 -25.64 48.58
CA ALA A 100 10.23 -25.95 48.63
C ALA A 100 9.88 -27.20 49.47
N ASP A 101 10.89 -27.97 49.88
CA ASP A 101 10.74 -29.20 50.68
C ASP A 101 10.74 -28.98 52.20
N GLU A 102 10.97 -27.78 52.71
CA GLU A 102 10.79 -27.51 54.14
C GLU A 102 9.39 -26.97 54.41
N PRO A 103 8.49 -27.73 55.07
CA PRO A 103 7.19 -27.22 55.45
C PRO A 103 7.44 -26.06 56.41
N ASN A 104 7.08 -24.86 55.94
CA ASN A 104 7.21 -23.63 56.70
C ASN A 104 6.44 -23.81 58.02
N GLY A 105 7.18 -23.97 59.12
CA GLY A 105 6.70 -24.51 60.39
C GLY A 105 5.71 -23.64 61.17
N ASP A 106 5.04 -22.69 60.50
CA ASP A 106 4.09 -21.76 61.13
C ASP A 106 2.86 -21.44 60.26
N VAL A 107 2.64 -22.13 59.14
CA VAL A 107 1.35 -22.06 58.40
C VAL A 107 0.53 -23.32 58.68
N LEU A 108 0.20 -23.50 59.95
CA LEU A 108 -0.72 -24.53 60.40
C LEU A 108 -2.08 -23.87 60.60
N MET A 109 -2.92 -23.87 59.56
CA MET A 109 -4.36 -24.12 59.66
C MET A 109 -4.97 -24.39 58.28
N CYS A 110 -5.62 -25.56 58.17
CA CYS A 110 -6.43 -26.10 57.07
C CYS A 110 -5.72 -27.02 56.06
N GLU A 111 -5.29 -28.17 56.57
CA GLU A 111 -5.44 -29.41 55.81
C GLU A 111 -6.93 -29.75 55.67
N GLU A 112 -7.48 -29.52 54.48
CA GLU A 112 -8.54 -30.37 53.95
C GLU A 112 -8.04 -30.91 52.61
N PRO A 113 -8.09 -32.24 52.36
CA PRO A 113 -7.69 -32.85 51.10
C PRO A 113 -8.75 -32.63 50.01
N LEU A 114 -9.34 -31.43 49.96
CA LEU A 114 -10.10 -30.95 48.82
C LEU A 114 -9.08 -30.49 47.78
N CYS A 115 -8.48 -31.50 47.14
CA CYS A 115 -7.75 -31.35 45.89
C CYS A 115 -8.46 -30.29 45.03
N ASP A 116 -7.66 -29.35 44.58
CA ASP A 116 -7.93 -28.08 43.89
C ASP A 116 -8.74 -28.24 42.59
N THR A 117 -9.91 -28.88 42.69
CA THR A 117 -10.73 -29.34 41.56
C THR A 117 -11.30 -28.14 40.81
N ASP A 118 -11.57 -27.06 41.53
CA ASP A 118 -11.96 -25.78 40.93
C ASP A 118 -10.79 -25.14 40.19
N LEU A 119 -9.56 -25.14 40.74
CA LEU A 119 -8.38 -24.64 40.03
C LEU A 119 -8.07 -25.48 38.79
N GLU A 120 -8.14 -26.81 38.86
CA GLU A 120 -7.92 -27.67 37.70
C GLU A 120 -9.00 -27.43 36.63
N ALA A 121 -10.26 -27.23 37.03
CA ALA A 121 -11.32 -26.85 36.09
C ALA A 121 -11.09 -25.47 35.46
N GLN A 122 -10.58 -24.50 36.23
CA GLN A 122 -10.20 -23.18 35.71
C GLN A 122 -8.99 -23.26 34.76
N LEU A 123 -7.97 -24.05 35.08
CA LEU A 123 -6.81 -24.29 34.22
C LEU A 123 -7.24 -24.97 32.92
N GLU A 124 -8.10 -25.98 33.00
CA GLU A 124 -8.64 -26.65 31.82
C GLU A 124 -9.50 -25.70 30.97
N SER A 125 -10.31 -24.85 31.61
CA SER A 125 -11.05 -23.78 30.93
C SER A 125 -10.12 -22.80 30.20
N LEU A 126 -9.02 -22.37 30.83
CA LEU A 126 -8.03 -21.48 30.22
C LEU A 126 -7.25 -22.15 29.09
N ARG A 127 -6.84 -23.41 29.23
CA ARG A 127 -6.21 -24.19 28.16
C ARG A 127 -7.14 -24.29 26.95
N ASN A 128 -8.42 -24.60 27.18
CA ASN A 128 -9.41 -24.68 26.12
C ASN A 128 -9.62 -23.33 25.43
N LYS A 129 -9.73 -22.23 26.17
CA LYS A 129 -9.78 -20.86 25.61
C LYS A 129 -8.53 -20.52 24.80
N LEU A 130 -7.34 -20.85 25.31
CA LEU A 130 -6.09 -20.62 24.59
C LEU A 130 -6.04 -21.39 23.27
N THR A 131 -6.51 -22.65 23.26
CA THR A 131 -6.59 -23.42 22.00
C THR A 131 -7.62 -22.83 21.03
N ALA A 132 -8.73 -22.28 21.54
CA ALA A 132 -9.74 -21.63 20.71
C ALA A 132 -9.20 -20.35 20.07
N VAL A 133 -8.59 -19.47 20.88
CA VAL A 133 -7.93 -18.24 20.39
C VAL A 133 -6.81 -18.57 19.41
N GLY A 134 -6.02 -19.62 19.67
CA GLY A 134 -4.98 -20.06 18.73
C GLY A 134 -5.54 -20.51 17.37
N ARG A 135 -6.68 -21.21 17.36
CA ARG A 135 -7.37 -21.58 16.11
C ARG A 135 -7.92 -20.35 15.39
N GLU A 136 -8.56 -19.43 16.11
CA GLU A 136 -9.09 -18.19 15.55
C GLU A 136 -7.98 -17.31 14.97
N SER A 137 -6.87 -17.15 15.68
CA SER A 137 -5.69 -16.42 15.21
C SER A 137 -5.12 -17.04 13.93
N ALA A 138 -5.06 -18.38 13.83
CA ALA A 138 -4.60 -19.06 12.62
C ALA A 138 -5.56 -18.92 11.43
N VAL A 139 -6.87 -18.72 11.69
CA VAL A 139 -7.84 -18.39 10.64
C VAL A 139 -7.65 -16.95 10.20
N LEU A 140 -7.54 -16.01 11.14
CA LEU A 140 -7.34 -14.59 10.86
C LEU A 140 -6.05 -14.34 10.06
N GLU A 141 -4.97 -15.03 10.41
CA GLU A 141 -3.70 -14.95 9.66
C GLU A 141 -3.86 -15.38 8.19
N ARG A 142 -4.62 -16.46 7.95
CA ARG A 142 -4.93 -16.93 6.59
C ARG A 142 -5.80 -15.93 5.82
N GLU A 143 -6.77 -15.32 6.48
CA GLU A 143 -7.59 -14.26 5.88
C GLU A 143 -6.76 -13.04 5.54
N PHE A 144 -5.88 -12.61 6.45
CA PHE A 144 -4.97 -11.48 6.24
C PHE A 144 -4.08 -11.70 5.01
N GLN A 145 -3.46 -12.87 4.89
CA GLN A 145 -2.64 -13.22 3.72
C GLN A 145 -3.47 -13.21 2.42
N SER A 146 -4.69 -13.73 2.45
CA SER A 146 -5.59 -13.71 1.29
C SER A 146 -5.97 -12.28 0.88
N LEU A 147 -6.19 -11.41 1.85
CA LEU A 147 -6.47 -9.98 1.64
C LEU A 147 -5.24 -9.24 1.08
N GLU A 148 -4.04 -9.56 1.54
CA GLU A 148 -2.80 -8.99 1.03
C GLU A 148 -2.57 -9.35 -0.45
N GLU A 149 -2.76 -10.62 -0.81
CA GLU A 149 -2.72 -11.09 -2.20
C GLU A 149 -3.76 -10.38 -3.09
N LEU A 150 -4.97 -10.18 -2.56
CA LEU A 150 -6.03 -9.45 -3.25
C LEU A 150 -5.64 -7.98 -3.47
N CYS A 151 -5.10 -7.30 -2.45
CA CYS A 151 -4.61 -5.94 -2.57
C CYS A 151 -3.45 -5.83 -3.58
N ALA A 152 -2.50 -6.77 -3.55
CA ALA A 152 -1.38 -6.79 -4.48
C ALA A 152 -1.84 -6.96 -5.94
N SER A 153 -2.77 -7.88 -6.18
CA SER A 153 -3.34 -8.11 -7.52
C SER A 153 -4.22 -6.94 -8.00
N SER A 154 -4.99 -6.32 -7.10
CA SER A 154 -5.74 -5.10 -7.37
C SER A 154 -4.82 -3.95 -7.77
N ASN A 155 -3.75 -3.69 -7.00
CA ASN A 155 -2.76 -2.66 -7.31
C ASN A 155 -2.08 -2.90 -8.66
N ARG A 156 -1.75 -4.16 -8.97
CA ARG A 156 -1.22 -4.53 -10.29
C ARG A 156 -2.20 -4.25 -11.42
N THR A 157 -3.48 -4.54 -11.21
CA THR A 157 -4.54 -4.27 -12.19
C THR A 157 -4.74 -2.77 -12.39
N ALA A 158 -4.78 -2.00 -11.31
CA ALA A 158 -4.82 -0.54 -11.36
C ALA A 158 -3.62 0.04 -12.13
N GLY A 159 -2.42 -0.51 -11.92
CA GLY A 159 -1.21 -0.16 -12.67
C GLY A 159 -1.34 -0.42 -14.17
N ILE A 160 -1.81 -1.60 -14.57
CA ILE A 160 -2.03 -1.96 -15.99
C ILE A 160 -3.08 -1.05 -16.63
N VAL A 161 -4.19 -0.78 -15.94
CA VAL A 161 -5.24 0.13 -16.43
C VAL A 161 -4.69 1.54 -16.61
N ASN A 162 -3.92 2.03 -15.65
CA ASN A 162 -3.30 3.34 -15.73
C ASN A 162 -2.28 3.43 -16.87
N GLU A 163 -1.48 2.39 -17.09
CA GLU A 163 -0.55 2.31 -18.24
C GLU A 163 -1.31 2.30 -19.58
N ALA A 164 -2.39 1.54 -19.70
CA ALA A 164 -3.23 1.53 -20.90
C ALA A 164 -3.87 2.91 -21.15
N LEU A 165 -4.28 3.61 -20.09
CA LEU A 165 -4.82 4.96 -20.18
C LEU A 165 -3.75 5.96 -20.63
N GLN A 166 -2.54 5.90 -20.07
CA GLN A 166 -1.41 6.70 -20.53
C GLN A 166 -1.04 6.43 -21.99
N LEU A 167 -1.09 5.18 -22.45
CA LEU A 167 -0.86 4.83 -23.85
C LEU A 167 -1.95 5.43 -24.76
N TYR A 168 -3.20 5.49 -24.31
CA TYR A 168 -4.29 6.13 -25.04
C TYR A 168 -4.21 7.67 -25.03
N GLU A 169 -3.67 8.28 -23.98
CA GLU A 169 -3.40 9.72 -23.94
C GLU A 169 -2.18 10.10 -24.79
N THR A 170 -1.14 9.26 -24.77
CA THR A 170 0.13 9.51 -25.48
C THR A 170 0.01 9.23 -26.98
N ASN A 171 -0.64 8.13 -27.35
CA ASN A 171 -1.09 7.95 -28.72
C ASN A 171 -2.25 8.90 -28.90
N SER A 172 -2.09 9.99 -29.63
CA SER A 172 -3.15 10.95 -29.96
C SER A 172 -4.25 10.34 -30.84
N ALA A 173 -4.65 9.09 -30.59
CA ALA A 173 -5.67 8.33 -31.28
C ALA A 173 -6.97 9.14 -31.34
N HIS A 174 -7.32 9.84 -30.26
CA HIS A 174 -8.47 10.75 -30.27
C HIS A 174 -8.32 11.86 -31.34
N ASP A 175 -7.18 12.56 -31.37
CA ASP A 175 -6.91 13.62 -32.33
C ASP A 175 -6.82 13.08 -33.76
N PHE A 176 -6.21 11.91 -33.95
CA PHE A 176 -6.09 11.23 -35.23
C PHE A 176 -7.47 10.81 -35.77
N PHE A 177 -8.33 10.23 -34.93
CA PHE A 177 -9.71 9.89 -35.31
C PHE A 177 -10.53 11.15 -35.60
N GLN A 178 -10.36 12.22 -34.82
CA GLN A 178 -11.03 13.49 -35.08
C GLN A 178 -10.57 14.13 -36.40
N GLU A 179 -9.27 14.09 -36.69
CA GLU A 179 -8.70 14.57 -37.94
C GLU A 179 -9.14 13.74 -39.15
N MET A 180 -9.23 12.42 -38.99
CA MET A 180 -9.74 11.51 -40.02
C MET A 180 -11.20 11.85 -40.38
N VAL A 181 -12.06 12.06 -39.39
CA VAL A 181 -13.46 12.47 -39.62
C VAL A 181 -13.54 13.82 -40.30
N ARG A 182 -12.73 14.78 -39.88
CA ARG A 182 -12.66 16.11 -40.51
C ARG A 182 -12.28 15.98 -41.99
N THR A 183 -11.23 15.22 -42.29
CA THR A 183 -10.68 15.06 -43.64
C THR A 183 -11.65 14.30 -44.54
N ALA A 184 -12.30 13.25 -44.03
CA ALA A 184 -13.33 12.51 -44.76
C ALA A 184 -14.56 13.39 -45.07
N SER A 185 -14.98 14.21 -44.11
CA SER A 185 -16.07 15.17 -44.28
C SER A 185 -15.73 16.21 -45.35
N GLU A 186 -14.51 16.76 -45.33
CA GLU A 186 -14.06 17.73 -46.32
C GLU A 186 -13.97 17.12 -47.74
N LEU A 187 -13.44 15.90 -47.85
CA LEU A 187 -13.41 15.15 -49.11
C LEU A 187 -14.82 14.96 -49.66
N ARG A 188 -15.78 14.58 -48.81
CA ARG A 188 -17.18 14.43 -49.19
C ARG A 188 -17.77 15.75 -49.70
N THR A 189 -17.54 16.86 -49.00
CA THR A 189 -18.01 18.18 -49.46
C THR A 189 -17.39 18.56 -50.80
N ARG A 190 -16.10 18.30 -51.02
CA ARG A 190 -15.42 18.55 -52.30
C ARG A 190 -15.96 17.65 -53.41
N MET A 191 -16.24 16.38 -53.15
CA MET A 191 -16.87 15.47 -54.12
C MET A 191 -18.29 15.91 -54.49
N LEU A 192 -19.09 16.36 -53.52
CA LEU A 192 -20.42 16.91 -53.78
C LEU A 192 -20.34 18.18 -54.62
N LYS A 193 -19.41 19.10 -54.30
CA LYS A 193 -19.13 20.30 -55.10
C LYS A 193 -18.67 19.96 -56.51
N LEU A 194 -17.80 18.97 -56.70
CA LEU A 194 -17.36 18.48 -58.01
C LEU A 194 -18.50 17.84 -58.81
N LYS A 195 -19.41 17.09 -58.16
CA LYS A 195 -20.59 16.51 -58.80
C LYS A 195 -21.58 17.59 -59.25
N MET A 196 -21.78 18.62 -58.44
CA MET A 196 -22.62 19.78 -58.76
C MET A 196 -21.97 20.70 -59.83
N GLY A 197 -20.64 20.86 -59.78
CA GLY A 197 -19.87 21.59 -60.80
C GLY A 197 -19.81 20.85 -62.13
N LYS A 198 -19.76 19.52 -62.12
CA LYS A 198 -19.95 18.71 -63.33
C LYS A 198 -21.37 18.77 -63.86
N SER A 199 -22.41 18.85 -63.03
CA SER A 199 -23.79 19.02 -63.53
C SER A 199 -24.01 20.39 -64.19
N LEU A 200 -23.38 21.45 -63.66
CA LEU A 200 -23.40 22.78 -64.29
C LEU A 200 -22.52 22.85 -65.56
N GLY A 201 -21.37 22.16 -65.56
CA GLY A 201 -20.49 22.03 -66.73
C GLY A 201 -21.10 21.19 -67.86
N THR A 202 -21.96 20.23 -67.53
CA THR A 202 -22.71 19.43 -68.53
C THR A 202 -23.90 20.16 -69.15
N GLU A 203 -24.29 21.33 -68.66
CA GLU A 203 -25.25 22.18 -69.37
C GLU A 203 -24.58 23.03 -70.45
N GLN A 204 -23.33 23.46 -70.26
CA GLN A 204 -22.56 24.13 -71.32
C GLN A 204 -21.98 23.17 -72.38
N THR A 205 -21.84 21.87 -72.09
CA THR A 205 -21.43 20.86 -73.10
C THR A 205 -22.60 20.18 -73.82
N LYS A 206 -23.85 20.63 -73.62
CA LYS A 206 -25.00 20.17 -74.41
C LYS A 206 -25.29 21.03 -75.64
N ALA A 207 -24.59 22.16 -75.83
CA ALA A 207 -24.72 23.00 -77.01
C ALA A 207 -23.70 22.68 -78.13
N GLU A 208 -22.72 21.79 -77.92
CA GLU A 208 -21.66 21.51 -78.92
C GLU A 208 -21.47 20.02 -79.27
N MET A 209 -22.50 19.18 -79.08
CA MET A 209 -22.38 17.74 -79.34
C MET A 209 -23.30 17.22 -80.46
N PHE A 210 -23.47 17.99 -81.53
CA PHE A 210 -24.11 17.51 -82.76
C PHE A 210 -23.17 16.90 -83.79
N TYR A 211 -21.87 16.74 -83.51
CA TYR A 211 -20.97 15.99 -84.42
C TYR A 211 -19.82 15.28 -83.67
N ASN A 212 -20.06 14.02 -83.24
CA ASN A 212 -19.18 12.88 -83.56
C ASN A 212 -19.70 11.58 -82.90
N PRO A 213 -19.88 10.47 -83.64
CA PRO A 213 -20.22 9.17 -83.09
C PRO A 213 -18.93 8.35 -82.94
N ASN A 214 -18.27 8.43 -81.79
CA ASN A 214 -17.43 7.36 -81.24
C ASN A 214 -16.72 7.84 -79.97
N ARG A 215 -17.26 7.50 -78.80
CA ARG A 215 -16.41 7.24 -77.63
C ARG A 215 -17.14 6.35 -76.64
N ASP A 216 -16.59 5.16 -76.50
CA ASP A 216 -16.94 4.14 -75.54
C ASP A 216 -16.75 4.67 -74.12
N LEU A 217 -17.83 4.66 -73.32
CA LEU A 217 -17.80 5.03 -71.90
C LEU A 217 -17.85 3.75 -71.08
N SER A 218 -16.67 3.16 -70.90
CA SER A 218 -16.47 2.06 -69.96
C SER A 218 -16.83 2.52 -68.54
N LYS A 219 -17.54 1.61 -67.86
CA LYS A 219 -18.08 1.72 -66.50
C LYS A 219 -17.07 2.29 -65.51
N ILE A 220 -17.35 3.47 -64.98
CA ILE A 220 -16.81 3.90 -63.68
C ILE A 220 -17.85 3.49 -62.64
N ASP A 221 -17.75 2.24 -62.17
CA ASP A 221 -18.39 1.83 -60.92
C ASP A 221 -17.66 2.51 -59.76
N SER A 222 -18.03 3.76 -59.48
CA SER A 222 -17.59 4.45 -58.27
C SER A 222 -18.45 3.96 -57.10
N LYS A 223 -18.13 2.79 -56.56
CA LYS A 223 -18.53 2.42 -55.19
C LYS A 223 -17.73 3.31 -54.22
N GLY A 224 -18.15 4.57 -54.13
CA GLY A 224 -17.64 5.53 -53.17
C GLY A 224 -18.04 5.14 -51.75
N ALA A 225 -17.22 5.51 -50.77
CA ALA A 225 -17.49 5.30 -49.36
C ALA A 225 -18.94 5.72 -49.01
N SER A 226 -19.77 4.74 -48.64
CA SER A 226 -21.18 4.93 -48.34
C SER A 226 -21.34 5.81 -47.09
N THR A 227 -22.40 6.62 -47.07
CA THR A 227 -22.75 7.54 -45.97
C THR A 227 -22.84 6.82 -44.62
N GLU A 228 -23.30 5.57 -44.65
CA GLU A 228 -23.42 4.67 -43.50
C GLU A 228 -22.10 4.50 -42.73
N LYS A 229 -20.96 4.36 -43.42
CA LYS A 229 -19.65 4.16 -42.77
C LYS A 229 -19.11 5.39 -42.06
N LEU A 230 -19.58 6.59 -42.42
CA LEU A 230 -19.17 7.84 -41.78
C LEU A 230 -19.99 8.11 -40.52
N GLU A 231 -21.29 7.80 -40.56
CA GLU A 231 -22.19 7.89 -39.41
C GLU A 231 -21.78 6.90 -38.31
N GLU A 232 -21.40 5.68 -38.68
CA GLU A 232 -20.82 4.69 -37.75
C GLU A 232 -19.56 5.21 -37.05
N LEU A 233 -18.69 5.94 -37.77
CA LEU A 233 -17.43 6.46 -37.23
C LEU A 233 -17.65 7.69 -36.34
N GLN A 234 -18.65 8.53 -36.66
CA GLN A 234 -19.10 9.63 -35.80
C GLN A 234 -19.76 9.11 -34.52
N GLN A 235 -20.53 8.03 -34.61
CA GLN A 235 -21.15 7.40 -33.46
C GLN A 235 -20.12 6.77 -32.51
N PHE A 236 -19.13 6.08 -33.06
CA PHE A 236 -17.99 5.56 -32.29
C PHE A 236 -17.24 6.65 -31.51
N LEU A 237 -16.98 7.80 -32.15
CA LEU A 237 -16.36 8.96 -31.47
C LEU A 237 -17.23 9.54 -30.35
N ALA A 238 -18.55 9.52 -30.50
CA ALA A 238 -19.48 10.01 -29.48
C ALA A 238 -19.54 9.08 -28.25
N GLU A 239 -19.35 7.78 -28.45
CA GLU A 239 -19.27 6.79 -27.37
C GLU A 239 -17.93 6.88 -26.63
N MET A 240 -16.81 7.06 -27.34
CA MET A 240 -15.50 7.25 -26.70
C MET A 240 -15.40 8.51 -25.82
N LYS A 241 -16.22 9.54 -26.07
CA LYS A 241 -16.27 10.75 -25.23
C LYS A 241 -17.08 10.58 -23.93
N LYS A 242 -17.78 9.44 -23.78
CA LYS A 242 -18.64 9.13 -22.63
C LYS A 242 -18.00 8.14 -21.64
N LEU A 243 -16.93 7.45 -22.04
CA LEU A 243 -16.04 6.73 -21.14
C LEU A 243 -15.07 7.70 -20.47
#